data_AF-A0A2V5X1C2-F1
#
_entry.id   AF-A0A2V5X1C2-F1
#
_cell.length_a   1.000
_cell.length_b   1.000
_cell.length_c   1.000
_cell.angle_alpha   90.00
_cell.angle_beta   90.00
_cell.angle_gamma   90.00
#
_symmetry.space_group_name_H-M   'P 1'
#
loop_
_entity.id
_entity.type
_entity.pdbx_description
1 polymer ?
#
loop_
_entity_poly.entity_id
_entity_poly.type
_entity_poly.pdbx_seq_one_letter_code
_entity_poly.pdbx_strand_id
1 'polypeptide(L)'
;MCGIAGIWGEANEELIRRMTETVSHRGPDDCGIKVCTLPDQAVSLGHRRLSIIDLSPAGHQPMTNEDETIWVVFNGEIYNFPELRKNLLATGHQFRSRTDTEVLLHGYEEWGIDFVKKLNGIFAFALWDSRRRMLHLVRDRYGVKPIYYWKHNHRLLFASEIKSLLCDPNLDREVDREALLAYLKFRYCPEPLTLFKQVRKVPPGHVMTFGVDKTSSSRFYELVFPDTHPPVDERALARRLRELLFETVRRQMISDVPVGLFLSGGVDSGGLLAMANSFNPVPLKTFTIGFRREDQRFEGQPDDIRYARELARRFKTDHQEIILEPKIVDLLPRVIWHLDDPIADPAAITSYLICQAARQQDTKVLLSGQGGDEVFCGYPWHLAIHLSRYYDRLPKAIRASLEKLLNKLPAAKGGPLTATFRRLRKFNNSASLEFEDRLIGFLSYAYGENLHGLLGERYAGSISAGLPERTHWEFLK
;
A
#
# COMPACT_ATOMS: atom_id res chain seq x y z
N MET A 1 -6.56 8.41 7.96
CA MET A 1 -6.74 8.31 6.49
C MET A 1 -8.23 8.39 6.21
N CYS A 2 -8.74 8.90 5.10
CA CYS A 2 -10.20 8.83 4.90
C CYS A 2 -10.67 7.38 4.64
N GLY A 3 -11.96 7.13 4.86
CA GLY A 3 -12.65 5.90 4.47
C GLY A 3 -13.71 6.21 3.42
N ILE A 4 -13.73 5.47 2.32
CA ILE A 4 -14.76 5.56 1.28
C ILE A 4 -15.56 4.28 1.23
N ALA A 5 -16.84 4.38 0.93
CA ALA A 5 -17.75 3.27 0.71
C ALA A 5 -18.80 3.65 -0.35
N GLY A 6 -19.31 2.68 -1.10
CA GLY A 6 -20.44 2.94 -1.97
C GLY A 6 -21.06 1.70 -2.59
N ILE A 7 -22.26 1.90 -3.11
CA ILE A 7 -23.07 0.90 -3.81
C ILE A 7 -23.52 1.53 -5.12
N TRP A 8 -23.24 0.88 -6.23
CA TRP A 8 -23.79 1.21 -7.54
C TRP A 8 -24.79 0.12 -7.96
N GLY A 9 -25.93 0.54 -8.51
CA GLY A 9 -27.06 -0.33 -8.83
C GLY A 9 -28.17 -0.33 -7.78
N GLU A 10 -28.00 0.40 -6.68
CA GLU A 10 -28.96 0.38 -5.57
C GLU A 10 -28.90 1.67 -4.74
N ALA A 11 -30.08 2.18 -4.37
CA ALA A 11 -30.27 3.22 -3.36
C ALA A 11 -30.46 2.55 -2.00
N ASN A 12 -29.43 2.54 -1.15
CA ASN A 12 -29.47 1.89 0.15
C ASN A 12 -28.65 2.66 1.20
N GLU A 13 -29.29 3.68 1.77
CA GLU A 13 -28.66 4.55 2.77
C GLU A 13 -28.27 3.78 4.05
N GLU A 14 -29.12 2.83 4.47
CA GLU A 14 -28.89 2.03 5.67
C GLU A 14 -27.62 1.19 5.56
N LEU A 15 -27.43 0.49 4.44
CA LEU A 15 -26.23 -0.29 4.22
C LEU A 15 -24.99 0.62 4.16
N ILE A 16 -25.04 1.75 3.44
CA ILE A 16 -23.91 2.69 3.41
C ILE A 16 -23.57 3.22 4.80
N ARG A 17 -24.56 3.50 5.64
CA ARG A 17 -24.33 3.94 7.02
C ARG A 17 -23.54 2.90 7.81
N ARG A 18 -23.96 1.63 7.76
CA ARG A 18 -23.23 0.52 8.40
C ARG A 18 -21.82 0.33 7.82
N MET A 19 -21.68 0.44 6.49
CA MET A 19 -20.38 0.34 5.80
C MET A 19 -19.41 1.43 6.27
N THR A 20 -19.89 2.67 6.42
CA THR A 20 -19.07 3.82 6.85
C THR A 20 -18.81 3.82 8.36
N GLU A 21 -19.75 3.40 9.21
CA GLU A 21 -19.54 3.24 10.66
C GLU A 21 -18.43 2.24 10.98
N THR A 22 -18.39 1.12 10.25
CA THR A 22 -17.37 0.06 10.40
C THR A 22 -15.94 0.57 10.19
N VAL A 23 -15.76 1.66 9.43
CA VAL A 23 -14.45 2.26 9.12
C VAL A 23 -14.26 3.66 9.71
N SER A 24 -15.02 4.00 10.75
CA SER A 24 -14.91 5.28 11.47
C SER A 24 -13.51 5.55 12.03
N HIS A 25 -12.71 4.52 12.32
CA HIS A 25 -11.30 4.66 12.76
C HIS A 25 -10.41 5.33 11.71
N ARG A 26 -10.77 5.24 10.43
CA ARG A 26 -10.02 5.88 9.35
C ARG A 26 -10.19 7.40 9.45
N GLY A 27 -11.44 7.85 9.40
CA GLY A 27 -11.84 9.25 9.33
C GLY A 27 -12.78 9.65 10.47
N PRO A 28 -12.24 10.02 11.64
CA PRO A 28 -13.02 10.36 12.82
C PRO A 28 -13.53 11.80 12.85
N ASP A 29 -13.11 12.67 11.92
CA ASP A 29 -13.36 14.11 12.02
C ASP A 29 -14.72 14.54 11.43
N ASP A 30 -15.22 13.83 10.41
CA ASP A 30 -16.50 14.13 9.74
C ASP A 30 -17.04 12.89 8.99
N CYS A 31 -18.34 12.87 8.69
CA CYS A 31 -18.98 11.80 7.92
C CYS A 31 -20.12 12.30 7.04
N GLY A 32 -20.24 11.72 5.85
CA GLY A 32 -21.26 12.09 4.87
C GLY A 32 -21.78 10.89 4.08
N ILE A 33 -23.04 11.00 3.67
CA ILE A 33 -23.73 10.03 2.82
C ILE A 33 -24.50 10.79 1.74
N LYS A 34 -24.42 10.32 0.50
CA LYS A 34 -25.25 10.80 -0.60
C LYS A 34 -25.87 9.62 -1.33
N VAL A 35 -27.19 9.64 -1.49
CA VAL A 35 -27.91 8.71 -2.35
C VAL A 35 -28.44 9.48 -3.55
N CYS A 36 -28.15 8.98 -4.75
CA CYS A 36 -28.64 9.53 -6.01
C CYS A 36 -29.46 8.46 -6.73
N THR A 37 -30.68 8.80 -7.11
CA THR A 37 -31.61 7.89 -7.80
C THR A 37 -31.99 8.48 -9.16
N LEU A 38 -31.82 7.67 -10.20
CA LEU A 38 -32.28 7.89 -11.58
C LEU A 38 -33.33 6.79 -11.91
N PRO A 39 -34.17 6.96 -12.95
CA PRO A 39 -35.24 6.00 -13.26
C PRO A 39 -34.80 4.54 -13.42
N ASP A 40 -33.58 4.29 -13.87
CA ASP A 40 -33.01 2.98 -14.19
C ASP A 40 -31.69 2.68 -13.44
N GLN A 41 -31.26 3.58 -12.54
CA GLN A 41 -29.95 3.48 -11.91
C GLN A 41 -29.93 4.21 -10.58
N ALA A 42 -29.22 3.66 -9.59
CA ALA A 42 -28.98 4.34 -8.33
C ALA A 42 -27.53 4.21 -7.89
N VAL A 43 -27.07 5.17 -7.10
CA VAL A 43 -25.78 5.10 -6.41
C VAL A 43 -25.95 5.61 -4.98
N SER A 44 -25.29 4.93 -4.05
CA SER A 44 -25.18 5.33 -2.66
C SER A 44 -23.69 5.50 -2.35
N LEU A 45 -23.27 6.68 -1.90
CA LEU A 45 -21.88 7.04 -1.61
C LEU A 45 -21.76 7.40 -0.13
N GLY A 46 -20.69 6.96 0.51
CA GLY A 46 -20.40 7.23 1.91
C GLY A 46 -18.94 7.57 2.13
N HIS A 47 -18.68 8.47 3.08
CA HIS A 47 -17.35 8.94 3.41
C HIS A 47 -17.14 9.11 4.93
N ARG A 48 -15.93 8.80 5.37
CA ARG A 48 -15.37 9.10 6.69
C ARG A 48 -14.12 9.95 6.50
N ARG A 49 -14.10 11.15 7.05
CA ARG A 49 -13.05 12.13 6.80
C ARG A 49 -12.04 12.19 7.93
N LEU A 50 -10.76 12.13 7.57
CA LEU A 50 -9.67 12.65 8.39
C LEU A 50 -9.24 13.98 7.74
N SER A 51 -9.48 15.10 8.41
CA SER A 51 -9.22 16.43 7.87
C SER A 51 -7.72 16.76 7.98
N ILE A 52 -7.05 16.85 6.83
CA ILE A 52 -5.60 17.13 6.70
C ILE A 52 -5.35 18.45 5.95
N ILE A 53 -5.99 18.62 4.79
CA ILE A 53 -5.95 19.84 3.96
C ILE A 53 -7.34 20.45 3.98
N ASP A 54 -7.41 21.77 4.24
CA ASP A 54 -8.62 22.57 4.43
C ASP A 54 -9.54 21.99 5.50
N LEU A 55 -9.31 22.37 6.77
CA LEU A 55 -10.06 21.85 7.91
C LEU A 55 -11.50 22.35 7.99
N SER A 56 -11.93 23.21 7.06
CA SER A 56 -13.27 23.76 7.05
C SER A 56 -14.33 22.73 6.58
N PRO A 57 -15.63 23.04 6.76
CA PRO A 57 -16.72 22.26 6.19
C PRO A 57 -16.70 22.18 4.65
N ALA A 58 -15.96 23.07 3.97
CA ALA A 58 -15.87 23.04 2.50
C ALA A 58 -15.19 21.77 1.97
N GLY A 59 -14.44 21.05 2.82
CA GLY A 59 -13.85 19.75 2.48
C GLY A 59 -14.73 18.53 2.78
N HIS A 60 -16.01 18.74 3.13
CA HIS A 60 -16.97 17.65 3.34
C HIS A 60 -17.12 16.76 2.10
N GLN A 61 -17.32 15.45 2.34
CA GLN A 61 -17.51 14.46 1.28
C GLN A 61 -18.68 13.51 1.63
N PRO A 62 -19.41 12.93 0.65
CA PRO A 62 -19.22 13.03 -0.80
C PRO A 62 -19.27 14.47 -1.35
N MET A 63 -18.24 14.84 -2.12
CA MET A 63 -18.13 16.19 -2.69
C MET A 63 -18.75 16.21 -4.09
N THR A 64 -19.33 17.34 -4.47
CA THR A 64 -19.99 17.50 -5.77
C THR A 64 -19.57 18.77 -6.51
N ASN A 65 -19.77 18.80 -7.82
CA ASN A 65 -19.65 20.01 -8.62
C ASN A 65 -20.87 20.94 -8.43
N GLU A 66 -20.90 22.07 -9.13
CA GLU A 66 -21.84 23.17 -8.91
C GLU A 66 -23.30 22.83 -9.20
N ASP A 67 -23.53 21.89 -10.12
CA ASP A 67 -24.87 21.49 -10.56
C ASP A 67 -25.31 20.11 -10.05
N GLU A 68 -24.56 19.54 -9.11
CA GLU A 68 -24.82 18.24 -8.48
C GLU A 68 -24.85 17.04 -9.44
N THR A 69 -24.21 17.15 -10.61
CA THR A 69 -24.20 16.06 -11.60
C THR A 69 -23.01 15.12 -11.46
N ILE A 70 -21.93 15.57 -10.82
CA ILE A 70 -20.74 14.76 -10.56
C ILE A 70 -20.50 14.69 -9.05
N TRP A 71 -20.26 13.49 -8.54
CA TRP A 71 -20.00 13.24 -7.12
C TRP A 71 -18.71 12.45 -6.94
N VAL A 72 -17.91 12.79 -5.93
CA VAL A 72 -16.67 12.09 -5.61
C VAL A 72 -16.60 11.72 -4.12
N VAL A 73 -16.12 10.51 -3.85
CA VAL A 73 -15.59 10.12 -2.53
C VAL A 73 -14.12 9.75 -2.71
N PHE A 74 -13.25 10.36 -1.91
CA PHE A 74 -11.80 10.33 -2.07
C PHE A 74 -11.10 10.03 -0.74
N ASN A 75 -10.17 9.07 -0.81
CA ASN A 75 -9.19 8.79 0.23
C ASN A 75 -7.80 8.91 -0.38
N GLY A 76 -7.09 9.99 -0.07
CA GLY A 76 -5.78 10.24 -0.65
C GLY A 76 -5.32 11.67 -0.44
N GLU A 77 -4.23 11.98 -1.12
CA GLU A 77 -3.59 13.28 -1.16
C GLU A 77 -3.04 13.50 -2.59
N ILE A 78 -3.52 14.54 -3.29
CA ILE A 78 -3.01 14.93 -4.60
C ILE A 78 -1.91 15.98 -4.42
N TYR A 79 -0.65 15.55 -4.35
CA TYR A 79 0.51 16.41 -4.08
C TYR A 79 0.74 17.55 -5.09
N ASN A 80 0.25 17.43 -6.33
CA ASN A 80 0.30 18.49 -7.33
C ASN A 80 -1.03 19.27 -7.50
N PHE A 81 -1.93 19.23 -6.50
CA PHE A 81 -3.19 19.97 -6.55
C PHE A 81 -3.02 21.48 -6.71
N PRO A 82 -1.98 22.17 -6.17
CA PRO A 82 -1.86 23.62 -6.34
C PRO A 82 -1.62 24.00 -7.80
N GLU A 83 -0.80 23.22 -8.53
CA GLU A 83 -0.58 23.44 -9.96
C GLU A 83 -1.84 23.14 -10.77
N LEU A 84 -2.53 22.03 -10.47
CA LEU A 84 -3.78 21.67 -11.16
C LEU A 84 -4.88 22.71 -10.94
N ARG A 85 -5.07 23.17 -9.70
CA ARG A 85 -6.02 24.22 -9.34
C ARG A 85 -5.75 25.51 -10.12
N LYS A 86 -4.48 25.93 -10.19
CA LYS A 86 -4.10 27.13 -10.96
C LYS A 86 -4.50 27.01 -12.43
N ASN A 87 -4.29 25.85 -13.04
CA ASN A 87 -4.65 25.62 -14.43
C ASN A 87 -6.17 25.63 -14.64
N LEU A 88 -6.93 25.00 -13.74
CA LEU A 88 -8.40 24.94 -13.82
C LEU A 88 -9.06 26.30 -13.58
N LEU A 89 -8.52 27.11 -12.64
CA LEU A 89 -8.96 28.50 -12.47
C LEU A 89 -8.74 29.33 -13.75
N ALA A 90 -7.64 29.07 -14.47
CA ALA A 90 -7.34 29.76 -15.72
C ALA A 90 -8.26 29.35 -16.89
N THR A 91 -8.88 28.16 -16.83
CA THR A 91 -9.89 27.73 -17.81
C THR A 91 -11.33 28.07 -17.41
N GLY A 92 -11.52 28.73 -16.26
CA GLY A 92 -12.81 29.30 -15.84
C GLY A 92 -13.55 28.53 -14.75
N HIS A 93 -12.99 27.43 -14.23
CA HIS A 93 -13.58 26.69 -13.11
C HIS A 93 -13.59 27.52 -11.83
N GLN A 94 -14.61 27.33 -10.99
CA GLN A 94 -14.77 28.05 -9.73
C GLN A 94 -14.67 27.09 -8.55
N PHE A 95 -13.68 27.30 -7.68
CA PHE A 95 -13.48 26.46 -6.52
C PHE A 95 -14.13 27.06 -5.27
N ARG A 96 -14.84 26.24 -4.50
CA ARG A 96 -15.44 26.59 -3.19
C ARG A 96 -14.65 26.13 -1.99
N SER A 97 -13.74 25.17 -2.15
CA SER A 97 -12.84 24.68 -1.10
C SER A 97 -11.38 24.99 -1.42
N ARG A 98 -10.49 24.74 -0.47
CA ARG A 98 -9.03 24.69 -0.67
C ARG A 98 -8.49 23.26 -0.62
N THR A 99 -9.38 22.26 -0.58
CA THR A 99 -8.99 20.86 -0.63
C THR A 99 -8.37 20.50 -1.97
N ASP A 100 -7.56 19.46 -1.95
CA ASP A 100 -7.12 18.74 -3.14
C ASP A 100 -8.25 17.93 -3.79
N THR A 101 -9.28 17.54 -3.05
CA THR A 101 -10.43 16.75 -3.55
C THR A 101 -11.16 17.44 -4.70
N GLU A 102 -11.35 18.75 -4.61
CA GLU A 102 -12.11 19.52 -5.61
C GLU A 102 -11.43 19.54 -6.99
N VAL A 103 -10.10 19.36 -7.06
CA VAL A 103 -9.41 19.24 -8.36
C VAL A 103 -9.81 17.98 -9.14
N LEU A 104 -10.38 16.97 -8.46
CA LEU A 104 -10.86 15.75 -9.10
C LEU A 104 -12.16 16.00 -9.89
N LEU A 105 -13.05 16.85 -9.35
CA LEU A 105 -14.32 17.20 -9.98
C LEU A 105 -14.04 18.02 -11.24
N HIS A 106 -13.38 19.17 -11.08
CA HIS A 106 -13.07 20.07 -12.20
C HIS A 106 -12.08 19.46 -13.18
N GLY A 107 -11.15 18.62 -12.71
CA GLY A 107 -10.27 17.86 -13.59
C GLY A 107 -11.02 16.90 -14.51
N TYR A 108 -12.04 16.22 -13.99
CA TYR A 108 -12.91 15.36 -14.79
C TYR A 108 -13.81 16.16 -15.74
N GLU A 109 -14.33 17.31 -15.33
CA GLU A 109 -15.11 18.20 -16.19
C GLU A 109 -14.30 18.73 -17.37
N GLU A 110 -13.07 19.17 -17.12
CA GLU A 110 -12.19 19.77 -18.13
C GLU A 110 -11.58 18.72 -19.08
N TRP A 111 -11.08 17.61 -18.54
CA TRP A 111 -10.25 16.67 -19.30
C TRP A 111 -10.87 15.26 -19.44
N GLY A 112 -12.09 15.05 -18.95
CA GLY A 112 -12.70 13.71 -18.86
C GLY A 112 -11.88 12.79 -17.95
N ILE A 113 -12.14 11.49 -18.01
CA ILE A 113 -11.47 10.49 -17.14
C ILE A 113 -9.95 10.42 -17.31
N ASP A 114 -9.42 10.89 -18.44
CA ASP A 114 -7.97 10.94 -18.70
C ASP A 114 -7.22 11.93 -17.79
N PHE A 115 -7.93 12.79 -17.05
CA PHE A 115 -7.33 13.67 -16.05
C PHE A 115 -6.48 12.92 -15.00
N VAL A 116 -6.80 11.65 -14.74
CA VAL A 116 -6.05 10.77 -13.81
C VAL A 116 -4.57 10.66 -14.15
N LYS A 117 -4.19 10.81 -15.43
CA LYS A 117 -2.79 10.83 -15.89
C LYS A 117 -2.02 12.06 -15.40
N LYS A 118 -2.71 13.14 -15.05
CA LYS A 118 -2.13 14.40 -14.54
C LYS A 118 -1.94 14.38 -13.02
N LEU A 119 -2.53 13.41 -12.32
CA LEU A 119 -2.45 13.33 -10.86
C LEU A 119 -1.07 12.83 -10.42
N ASN A 120 -0.48 13.53 -9.45
CA ASN A 120 0.66 13.11 -8.67
C ASN A 120 0.22 13.06 -7.21
N GLY A 121 0.19 11.87 -6.62
CA GLY A 121 -0.44 11.66 -5.32
C GLY A 121 -0.56 10.19 -4.98
N ILE A 122 -1.04 9.93 -3.77
CA ILE A 122 -1.49 8.62 -3.31
C ILE A 122 -2.99 8.72 -3.11
N PHE A 123 -3.78 7.85 -3.73
CA PHE A 123 -5.22 8.05 -3.80
C PHE A 123 -6.01 6.81 -4.20
N ALA A 124 -7.19 6.72 -3.63
CA ALA A 124 -8.27 5.93 -4.18
C ALA A 124 -9.55 6.76 -4.13
N PHE A 125 -10.30 6.78 -5.23
CA PHE A 125 -11.58 7.47 -5.26
C PHE A 125 -12.62 6.74 -6.10
N ALA A 126 -13.87 7.06 -5.81
CA ALA A 126 -14.99 6.74 -6.66
C ALA A 126 -15.62 8.06 -7.16
N LEU A 127 -15.78 8.18 -8.48
CA LEU A 127 -16.41 9.33 -9.14
C LEU A 127 -17.65 8.87 -9.88
N TRP A 128 -18.80 9.41 -9.49
CA TRP A 128 -20.09 9.17 -10.13
C TRP A 128 -20.45 10.34 -11.04
N ASP A 129 -20.74 10.04 -12.30
CA ASP A 129 -21.26 10.97 -13.30
C ASP A 129 -22.71 10.58 -13.62
N SER A 130 -23.66 11.39 -13.13
CA SER A 130 -25.08 11.11 -13.29
C SER A 130 -25.58 11.31 -14.73
N ARG A 131 -24.97 12.24 -15.48
CA ARG A 131 -25.31 12.52 -16.88
C ARG A 131 -24.95 11.33 -17.77
N ARG A 132 -23.79 10.73 -17.52
CA ARG A 132 -23.32 9.54 -18.25
C ARG A 132 -23.74 8.21 -17.61
N ARG A 133 -24.33 8.25 -16.42
CA ARG A 133 -24.68 7.07 -15.61
C ARG A 133 -23.48 6.14 -15.39
N MET A 134 -22.31 6.70 -15.13
CA MET A 134 -21.05 5.95 -14.95
C MET A 134 -20.43 6.19 -13.59
N LEU A 135 -19.96 5.11 -12.97
CA LEU A 135 -19.10 5.12 -11.80
C LEU A 135 -17.67 4.74 -12.21
N HIS A 136 -16.71 5.57 -11.84
CA HIS A 136 -15.29 5.30 -11.99
C HIS A 136 -14.67 4.99 -10.63
N LEU A 137 -14.08 3.82 -10.46
CA LEU A 137 -13.18 3.51 -9.35
C LEU A 137 -11.74 3.70 -9.83
N VAL A 138 -10.98 4.54 -9.15
CA VAL A 138 -9.61 4.88 -9.55
C VAL A 138 -8.68 4.64 -8.39
N ARG A 139 -7.53 4.01 -8.66
CA ARG A 139 -6.47 3.77 -7.68
C ARG A 139 -5.15 4.32 -8.19
N ASP A 140 -4.36 4.89 -7.28
CA ASP A 140 -3.09 5.53 -7.61
C ASP A 140 -2.07 4.57 -8.22
N ARG A 141 -1.01 5.18 -8.77
CA ARG A 141 0.04 4.54 -9.58
C ARG A 141 0.62 3.27 -8.98
N TYR A 142 0.76 3.22 -7.65
CA TYR A 142 1.39 2.11 -6.93
C TYR A 142 0.45 1.44 -5.92
N GLY A 143 -0.84 1.81 -5.91
CA GLY A 143 -1.83 1.20 -5.05
C GLY A 143 -1.68 1.54 -3.57
N VAL A 144 -1.09 2.70 -3.24
CA VAL A 144 -0.82 3.09 -1.84
C VAL A 144 -2.11 3.20 -1.04
N LYS A 145 -3.17 3.80 -1.61
CA LYS A 145 -4.49 3.83 -0.97
C LYS A 145 -5.31 2.64 -1.46
N PRO A 146 -5.93 1.86 -0.55
CA PRO A 146 -6.71 0.70 -0.93
C PRO A 146 -8.11 1.09 -1.41
N ILE A 147 -8.61 0.33 -2.38
CA ILE A 147 -10.03 0.27 -2.72
C ILE A 147 -10.38 -1.14 -3.24
N TYR A 148 -11.33 -1.74 -2.55
CA TYR A 148 -11.85 -3.07 -2.80
C TYR A 148 -13.22 -2.97 -3.44
N TYR A 149 -13.60 -3.98 -4.20
CA TYR A 149 -14.93 -4.08 -4.76
C TYR A 149 -15.43 -5.52 -4.81
N TRP A 150 -16.75 -5.64 -4.78
CA TRP A 150 -17.50 -6.87 -5.04
C TRP A 150 -18.59 -6.55 -6.05
N LYS A 151 -18.65 -7.32 -7.14
CA LYS A 151 -19.66 -7.16 -8.19
C LYS A 151 -20.52 -8.42 -8.25
N HIS A 152 -21.83 -8.25 -8.19
CA HIS A 152 -22.81 -9.31 -8.39
C HIS A 152 -23.97 -8.79 -9.24
N ASN A 153 -24.16 -9.34 -10.43
CA ASN A 153 -25.13 -8.87 -11.43
C ASN A 153 -24.95 -7.36 -11.74
N HIS A 154 -26.02 -6.57 -11.63
CA HIS A 154 -26.03 -5.12 -11.84
C HIS A 154 -25.68 -4.32 -10.58
N ARG A 155 -25.17 -4.98 -9.55
CA ARG A 155 -24.83 -4.38 -8.26
C ARG A 155 -23.33 -4.44 -8.01
N LEU A 156 -22.76 -3.33 -7.60
CA LEU A 156 -21.34 -3.20 -7.25
C LEU A 156 -21.23 -2.53 -5.89
N LEU A 157 -20.54 -3.17 -4.96
CA LEU A 157 -20.11 -2.55 -3.71
C LEU A 157 -18.63 -2.23 -3.82
N PHE A 158 -18.21 -1.09 -3.27
CA PHE A 158 -16.81 -0.73 -3.14
C PHE A 158 -16.53 -0.09 -1.78
N ALA A 159 -15.29 -0.23 -1.28
CA ALA A 159 -14.88 0.39 -0.03
C ALA A 159 -13.36 0.46 0.13
N SER A 160 -12.87 1.29 1.05
CA SER A 160 -11.44 1.32 1.44
C SER A 160 -10.98 0.06 2.15
N GLU A 161 -11.87 -0.68 2.80
CA GLU A 161 -11.58 -1.83 3.66
C GLU A 161 -12.62 -2.94 3.43
N ILE A 162 -12.18 -4.20 3.39
CA ILE A 162 -13.04 -5.36 3.06
C ILE A 162 -14.18 -5.50 4.06
N LYS A 163 -13.90 -5.25 5.35
CA LYS A 163 -14.91 -5.27 6.42
C LYS A 163 -16.16 -4.41 6.13
N SER A 164 -16.05 -3.32 5.37
CA SER A 164 -17.21 -2.55 4.93
C SER A 164 -18.06 -3.33 3.94
N LEU A 165 -17.46 -4.05 2.99
CA LEU A 165 -18.20 -4.88 2.03
C LEU A 165 -18.96 -6.00 2.75
N LEU A 166 -18.37 -6.56 3.81
CA LEU A 166 -18.96 -7.65 4.62
C LEU A 166 -20.19 -7.22 5.45
N CYS A 167 -20.54 -5.93 5.46
CA CYS A 167 -21.82 -5.45 6.01
C CYS A 167 -23.02 -5.91 5.17
N ASP A 168 -22.78 -6.27 3.90
CA ASP A 168 -23.81 -6.85 3.04
C ASP A 168 -24.00 -8.34 3.32
N PRO A 169 -25.23 -8.78 3.65
CA PRO A 169 -25.48 -10.19 3.98
C PRO A 169 -25.37 -11.13 2.77
N ASN A 170 -25.41 -10.62 1.53
CA ASN A 170 -25.30 -11.43 0.31
C ASN A 170 -23.84 -11.71 -0.08
N LEU A 171 -22.86 -11.02 0.53
CA LEU A 171 -21.45 -11.30 0.30
C LEU A 171 -20.99 -12.47 1.16
N ASP A 172 -20.73 -13.60 0.49
CA ASP A 172 -20.18 -14.79 1.16
C ASP A 172 -18.75 -14.54 1.66
N ARG A 173 -18.42 -15.19 2.78
CA ARG A 173 -17.11 -15.15 3.45
C ARG A 173 -16.25 -16.35 3.09
N GLU A 174 -16.49 -16.95 1.92
CA GLU A 174 -15.69 -18.07 1.41
C GLU A 174 -14.24 -17.64 1.21
N VAL A 175 -13.32 -18.43 1.78
CA VAL A 175 -11.88 -18.21 1.62
C VAL A 175 -11.47 -18.53 0.19
N ASP A 176 -10.78 -17.59 -0.46
CA ASP A 176 -10.12 -17.82 -1.74
C ASP A 176 -8.92 -18.74 -1.54
N ARG A 177 -9.01 -19.96 -2.09
CA ARG A 177 -7.98 -20.99 -1.92
C ARG A 177 -6.68 -20.62 -2.62
N GLU A 178 -6.76 -19.95 -3.77
CA GLU A 178 -5.59 -19.52 -4.52
C GLU A 178 -4.85 -18.42 -3.75
N ALA A 179 -5.61 -17.45 -3.23
CA ALA A 179 -5.06 -16.39 -2.39
C ALA A 179 -4.44 -16.93 -1.10
N LEU A 180 -5.05 -17.93 -0.46
CA LEU A 180 -4.51 -18.57 0.74
C LEU A 180 -3.17 -19.26 0.48
N LEU A 181 -3.08 -20.02 -0.63
CA LEU A 181 -1.84 -20.67 -1.02
C LEU A 181 -0.74 -19.64 -1.36
N ALA A 182 -1.11 -18.56 -2.05
CA ALA A 182 -0.21 -17.44 -2.32
C ALA A 182 0.28 -16.77 -1.03
N TYR A 183 -0.61 -16.51 -0.07
CA TYR A 183 -0.26 -15.96 1.24
C TYR A 183 0.74 -16.85 2.00
N LEU A 184 0.52 -18.16 2.06
CA LEU A 184 1.44 -19.08 2.72
C LEU A 184 2.80 -19.15 2.03
N LYS A 185 2.83 -18.99 0.70
CA LYS A 185 4.05 -18.98 -0.09
C LYS A 185 4.82 -17.68 0.05
N PHE A 186 4.17 -16.52 -0.06
CA PHE A 186 4.81 -15.20 -0.21
C PHE A 186 4.72 -14.30 1.03
N ARG A 187 3.95 -14.69 2.05
CA ARG A 187 3.67 -13.92 3.28
C ARG A 187 2.74 -12.71 3.08
N TYR A 188 2.14 -12.57 1.89
CA TYR A 188 1.11 -11.58 1.58
C TYR A 188 0.18 -12.10 0.48
N CYS A 189 -1.02 -11.53 0.39
CA CYS A 189 -1.97 -11.84 -0.68
C CYS A 189 -1.67 -10.95 -1.91
N PRO A 190 -1.29 -11.51 -3.07
CA PRO A 190 -1.01 -10.73 -4.27
C PRO A 190 -2.29 -10.09 -4.81
N GLU A 191 -2.19 -8.86 -5.28
CA GLU A 191 -3.31 -8.18 -5.94
C GLU A 191 -3.58 -8.81 -7.33
N PRO A 192 -4.79 -8.73 -7.91
CA PRO A 192 -6.01 -8.16 -7.37
C PRO A 192 -6.76 -9.09 -6.39
N LEU A 193 -6.17 -10.22 -6.01
CA LEU A 193 -6.80 -11.18 -5.11
C LEU A 193 -6.90 -10.62 -3.68
N THR A 194 -7.84 -11.19 -2.93
CA THR A 194 -7.99 -11.05 -1.48
C THR A 194 -8.26 -12.44 -0.91
N LEU A 195 -8.17 -12.60 0.41
CA LEU A 195 -8.58 -13.88 1.01
C LEU A 195 -10.08 -14.16 0.91
N PHE A 196 -10.90 -13.19 0.48
CA PHE A 196 -12.32 -13.38 0.21
C PHE A 196 -12.54 -13.62 -1.28
N LYS A 197 -13.04 -14.82 -1.64
CA LYS A 197 -13.14 -15.28 -3.04
C LYS A 197 -13.85 -14.33 -3.99
N GLN A 198 -14.86 -13.62 -3.51
CA GLN A 198 -15.66 -12.71 -4.32
C GLN A 198 -15.17 -11.25 -4.30
N VAL A 199 -14.22 -10.92 -3.41
CA VAL A 199 -13.71 -9.56 -3.27
C VAL A 199 -12.40 -9.43 -4.03
N ARG A 200 -12.28 -8.33 -4.79
CA ARG A 200 -11.08 -7.99 -5.55
C ARG A 200 -10.61 -6.58 -5.19
N LYS A 201 -9.32 -6.33 -5.34
CA LYS A 201 -8.71 -4.99 -5.26
C LYS A 201 -8.73 -4.34 -6.65
N VAL A 202 -9.01 -3.04 -6.73
CA VAL A 202 -8.75 -2.29 -7.97
C VAL A 202 -7.23 -2.31 -8.21
N PRO A 203 -6.75 -2.71 -9.40
CA PRO A 203 -5.30 -2.76 -9.63
C PRO A 203 -4.64 -1.37 -9.54
N PRO A 204 -3.36 -1.28 -9.13
CA PRO A 204 -2.60 -0.03 -9.13
C PRO A 204 -2.56 0.63 -10.51
N GLY A 205 -2.68 1.96 -10.57
CA GLY A 205 -2.59 2.71 -11.81
C GLY A 205 -3.74 2.43 -12.79
N HIS A 206 -4.91 1.99 -12.30
CA HIS A 206 -6.08 1.69 -13.13
C HIS A 206 -7.29 2.57 -12.82
N VAL A 207 -8.11 2.73 -13.86
CA VAL A 207 -9.50 3.17 -13.79
C VAL A 207 -10.37 1.96 -14.11
N MET A 208 -11.27 1.60 -13.20
CA MET A 208 -12.38 0.69 -13.47
C MET A 208 -13.65 1.51 -13.66
N THR A 209 -14.36 1.28 -14.76
CA THR A 209 -15.59 1.99 -15.12
C THR A 209 -16.77 1.03 -15.13
N PHE A 210 -17.86 1.44 -14.49
CA PHE A 210 -19.12 0.72 -14.42
C PHE A 210 -20.25 1.63 -14.89
N GLY A 211 -21.03 1.17 -15.85
CA GLY A 211 -22.25 1.79 -16.35
C GLY A 211 -23.22 0.69 -16.77
N VAL A 212 -24.46 1.06 -17.11
CA VAL A 212 -25.56 0.12 -17.40
C VAL A 212 -25.13 -1.00 -18.37
N ASP A 213 -24.48 -0.62 -19.48
CA ASP A 213 -23.99 -1.55 -20.52
C ASP A 213 -22.47 -1.58 -20.63
N LYS A 214 -21.75 -1.04 -19.63
CA LYS A 214 -20.29 -0.86 -19.71
C LYS A 214 -19.62 -1.32 -18.43
N THR A 215 -18.77 -2.33 -18.52
CA THR A 215 -17.76 -2.60 -17.49
C THR A 215 -16.41 -2.66 -18.18
N SER A 216 -15.49 -1.78 -17.81
CA SER A 216 -14.14 -1.73 -18.41
C SER A 216 -13.07 -1.45 -17.37
N SER A 217 -11.86 -1.94 -17.62
CA SER A 217 -10.67 -1.62 -16.85
C SER A 217 -9.62 -1.06 -17.80
N SER A 218 -9.02 0.08 -17.45
CA SER A 218 -7.97 0.71 -18.23
C SER A 218 -6.81 1.16 -17.34
N ARG A 219 -5.60 0.75 -17.70
CA ARG A 219 -4.37 1.19 -17.05
C ARG A 219 -3.98 2.58 -17.55
N PHE A 220 -3.78 3.52 -16.63
CA PHE A 220 -3.32 4.88 -16.94
C PHE A 220 -1.84 5.11 -16.56
N TYR A 221 -1.25 4.21 -15.78
CA TYR A 221 0.14 4.27 -15.37
C TYR A 221 0.80 2.90 -15.45
N GLU A 222 2.03 2.88 -15.97
CA GLU A 222 2.91 1.73 -15.99
C GLU A 222 4.35 2.23 -15.80
N LEU A 223 5.11 1.55 -14.95
CA LEU A 223 6.52 1.85 -14.76
C LEU A 223 7.31 1.15 -15.88
N VAL A 224 7.87 1.92 -16.80
CA VAL A 224 8.65 1.41 -17.92
C VAL A 224 10.12 1.72 -17.70
N PHE A 225 10.96 0.69 -17.64
CA PHE A 225 12.41 0.81 -17.62
C PHE A 225 12.95 0.72 -19.05
N PRO A 226 13.59 1.76 -19.59
CA PRO A 226 14.18 1.69 -20.93
C PRO A 226 15.44 0.81 -20.92
N ASP A 227 15.61 -0.02 -21.96
CA ASP A 227 16.74 -0.96 -22.07
C ASP A 227 18.11 -0.29 -22.20
N THR A 228 18.13 0.96 -22.67
CA THR A 228 19.35 1.73 -22.90
C THR A 228 19.26 3.09 -22.23
N HIS A 229 20.27 3.41 -21.44
CA HIS A 229 20.49 4.76 -20.94
C HIS A 229 21.68 5.38 -21.67
N PRO A 230 21.60 6.67 -22.07
CA PRO A 230 22.79 7.37 -22.54
C PRO A 230 23.86 7.34 -21.44
N PRO A 231 25.16 7.36 -21.77
CA PRO A 231 26.19 7.50 -20.76
C PRO A 231 26.01 8.83 -20.04
N VAL A 232 25.70 8.77 -18.74
CA VAL A 232 25.56 9.95 -17.88
C VAL A 232 26.56 9.84 -16.74
N ASP A 233 27.14 10.98 -16.34
CA ASP A 233 27.97 11.09 -15.16
C ASP A 233 27.17 10.71 -13.89
N GLU A 234 27.70 9.75 -13.12
CA GLU A 234 27.10 9.27 -11.88
C GLU A 234 26.84 10.41 -10.89
N ARG A 235 27.74 11.40 -10.82
CA ARG A 235 27.57 12.55 -9.92
C ARG A 235 26.40 13.44 -10.35
N ALA A 236 26.19 13.60 -11.66
CA ALA A 236 25.03 14.31 -12.18
C ALA A 236 23.73 13.56 -11.87
N LEU A 237 23.70 12.23 -12.03
CA LEU A 237 22.54 11.40 -11.65
C LEU A 237 22.24 11.48 -10.15
N ALA A 238 23.25 11.38 -9.30
CA ALA A 238 23.09 11.50 -7.85
C ALA A 238 22.56 12.88 -7.43
N ARG A 239 23.02 13.96 -8.09
CA ARG A 239 22.48 15.31 -7.87
C ARG A 239 21.01 15.40 -8.27
N ARG A 240 20.66 14.90 -9.46
CA ARG A 240 19.29 14.90 -9.95
C ARG A 240 18.35 14.09 -9.06
N LEU A 241 18.78 12.92 -8.60
CA LEU A 241 18.03 12.09 -7.66
C LEU A 241 17.77 12.85 -6.37
N ARG A 242 18.79 13.51 -5.80
CA ARG A 242 18.63 14.33 -4.59
C ARG A 242 17.61 15.44 -4.79
N GLU A 243 17.67 16.17 -5.91
CA GLU A 243 16.68 17.21 -6.24
C GLU A 243 15.26 16.66 -6.28
N LEU A 244 15.06 15.52 -6.95
CA LEU A 244 13.74 14.87 -7.05
C LEU A 244 13.22 14.41 -5.68
N LEU A 245 14.09 13.88 -4.83
CA LEU A 245 13.72 13.47 -3.46
C LEU A 245 13.33 14.69 -2.62
N PHE A 246 14.11 15.77 -2.65
CA PHE A 246 13.76 17.01 -1.96
C PHE A 246 12.43 17.60 -2.45
N GLU A 247 12.20 17.61 -3.77
CA GLU A 247 10.94 18.07 -4.33
C GLU A 247 9.76 17.18 -3.91
N THR A 248 9.94 15.85 -3.90
CA THR A 248 8.92 14.90 -3.45
C THR A 248 8.54 15.16 -2.00
N VAL A 249 9.53 15.26 -1.11
CA VAL A 249 9.30 15.54 0.31
C VAL A 249 8.63 16.91 0.48
N ARG A 250 9.07 17.94 -0.24
CA ARG A 250 8.44 19.27 -0.19
C ARG A 250 6.94 19.21 -0.50
N ARG A 251 6.53 18.45 -1.51
CA ARG A 251 5.11 18.33 -1.87
C ARG A 251 4.32 17.52 -0.83
N GLN A 252 4.93 16.50 -0.23
CA GLN A 252 4.31 15.68 0.82
C GLN A 252 4.22 16.39 2.18
N MET A 253 4.99 17.48 2.38
CA MET A 253 4.92 18.33 3.57
C MET A 253 3.75 19.33 3.55
N ILE A 254 2.99 19.43 2.45
CA ILE A 254 1.82 20.31 2.38
C ILE A 254 0.70 19.71 3.24
N SER A 255 0.40 20.35 4.37
CA SER A 255 -0.58 19.89 5.37
C SER A 255 -1.03 21.06 6.26
N ASP A 256 -2.32 21.13 6.62
CA ASP A 256 -2.84 22.09 7.60
C ASP A 256 -2.79 21.53 9.05
N VAL A 257 -2.28 20.31 9.21
CA VAL A 257 -2.07 19.65 10.51
C VAL A 257 -0.60 19.23 10.69
N PRO A 258 -0.12 19.02 11.94
CA PRO A 258 1.26 18.61 12.18
C PRO A 258 1.64 17.31 11.46
N VAL A 259 2.83 17.33 10.84
CA VAL A 259 3.45 16.18 10.17
C VAL A 259 4.52 15.58 11.08
N GLY A 260 4.42 14.29 11.35
CA GLY A 260 5.45 13.49 12.01
C GLY A 260 6.12 12.51 11.05
N LEU A 261 7.00 11.67 11.58
CA LEU A 261 7.82 10.77 10.77
C LEU A 261 8.15 9.45 11.50
N PHE A 262 8.08 8.34 10.78
CA PHE A 262 8.63 7.05 11.20
C PHE A 262 10.16 7.12 11.11
N LEU A 263 10.85 7.04 12.25
CA LEU A 263 12.30 7.15 12.30
C LEU A 263 12.93 5.84 12.74
N SER A 264 13.48 5.08 11.78
CA SER A 264 14.48 4.05 12.05
C SER A 264 15.89 4.63 11.93
N GLY A 265 16.89 3.84 12.30
CA GLY A 265 18.32 4.09 12.05
C GLY A 265 18.77 3.86 10.61
N GLY A 266 17.85 3.50 9.71
CA GLY A 266 18.12 3.25 8.30
C GLY A 266 18.42 4.51 7.48
N VAL A 267 18.99 4.28 6.29
CA VAL A 267 19.32 5.37 5.35
C VAL A 267 18.06 6.06 4.79
N ASP A 268 16.98 5.32 4.59
CA ASP A 268 15.74 5.84 3.99
C ASP A 268 15.03 6.81 4.93
N SER A 269 14.74 6.39 6.17
CA SER A 269 14.13 7.23 7.20
C SER A 269 15.03 8.40 7.61
N GLY A 270 16.35 8.18 7.72
CA GLY A 270 17.31 9.23 8.05
C GLY A 270 17.44 10.27 6.95
N GLY A 271 17.46 9.84 5.69
CA GLY A 271 17.42 10.73 4.52
C GLY A 271 16.11 11.52 4.45
N LEU A 272 14.98 10.85 4.70
CA LEU A 272 13.66 11.48 4.74
C LEU A 272 13.59 12.54 5.85
N LEU A 273 14.09 12.24 7.05
CA LEU A 273 14.18 13.19 8.15
C LEU A 273 15.04 14.39 7.78
N ALA A 274 16.22 14.17 7.20
CA ALA A 274 17.12 15.24 6.78
C ALA A 274 16.47 16.19 5.78
N MET A 275 15.71 15.65 4.82
CA MET A 275 14.97 16.43 3.83
C MET A 275 13.77 17.15 4.45
N ALA A 276 12.93 16.46 5.23
CA ALA A 276 11.74 17.04 5.83
C ALA A 276 12.07 18.17 6.82
N ASN A 277 13.17 18.01 7.58
CA ASN A 277 13.64 19.02 8.52
C ASN A 277 14.06 20.33 7.83
N SER A 278 14.40 20.30 6.53
CA SER A 278 14.74 21.52 5.78
C SER A 278 13.53 22.40 5.45
N PHE A 279 12.31 21.85 5.53
CA PHE A 279 11.07 22.54 5.20
C PHE A 279 10.23 22.94 6.41
N ASN A 280 10.57 22.45 7.60
CA ASN A 280 9.77 22.70 8.80
C ASN A 280 10.48 23.68 9.75
N PRO A 281 9.84 24.81 10.11
CA PRO A 281 10.41 25.74 11.09
C PRO A 281 10.35 25.22 12.54
N VAL A 282 9.54 24.19 12.81
CA VAL A 282 9.33 23.60 14.14
C VAL A 282 9.95 22.20 14.18
N PRO A 283 10.48 21.74 15.33
CA PRO A 283 10.92 20.36 15.51
C PRO A 283 9.89 19.34 15.01
N LEU A 284 10.33 18.44 14.12
CA LEU A 284 9.49 17.34 13.66
C LEU A 284 9.27 16.34 14.79
N LYS A 285 8.05 15.82 14.89
CA LYS A 285 7.75 14.67 15.75
C LYS A 285 8.24 13.39 15.07
N THR A 286 9.01 12.59 15.78
CA THR A 286 9.55 11.33 15.25
C THR A 286 9.26 10.18 16.19
N PHE A 287 8.92 9.03 15.62
CA PHE A 287 8.50 7.86 16.37
C PHE A 287 9.33 6.65 15.93
N THR A 288 9.88 5.91 16.90
CA THR A 288 10.61 4.66 16.67
C THR A 288 10.05 3.57 17.58
N ILE A 289 10.11 2.31 17.13
CA ILE A 289 9.94 1.16 18.02
C ILE A 289 11.27 0.84 18.68
N GLY A 290 11.22 0.46 19.95
CA GLY A 290 12.31 -0.18 20.65
C GLY A 290 11.88 -1.44 21.38
N PHE A 291 12.85 -2.27 21.75
CA PHE A 291 12.63 -3.49 22.53
C PHE A 291 13.23 -3.34 23.94
N ARG A 292 12.66 -4.06 24.91
CA ARG A 292 13.26 -4.13 26.25
C ARG A 292 14.64 -4.77 26.15
N ARG A 293 15.59 -4.30 26.97
CA ARG A 293 16.98 -4.81 26.96
C ARG A 293 17.08 -6.33 27.12
N GLU A 294 16.19 -6.92 27.90
CA GLU A 294 16.09 -8.37 28.10
C GLU A 294 15.66 -9.14 26.85
N ASP A 295 14.91 -8.48 25.96
CA ASP A 295 14.35 -9.06 24.73
C ASP A 295 15.23 -8.78 23.50
N GLN A 296 16.14 -7.80 23.56
CA GLN A 296 17.09 -7.46 22.47
C GLN A 296 17.93 -8.66 22.00
N ARG A 297 18.19 -9.64 22.88
CA ARG A 297 18.90 -10.88 22.52
C ARG A 297 18.19 -11.75 21.48
N PHE A 298 16.89 -11.56 21.29
CA PHE A 298 16.08 -12.26 20.30
C PHE A 298 16.00 -11.52 18.96
N GLU A 299 16.37 -10.22 18.94
CA GLU A 299 16.54 -9.47 17.70
C GLU A 299 17.91 -9.78 17.10
N GLY A 300 17.92 -10.53 16.00
CA GLY A 300 19.11 -10.73 15.19
C GLY A 300 19.50 -9.51 14.32
N GLN A 301 19.02 -8.31 14.65
CA GLN A 301 19.22 -7.07 13.88
C GLN A 301 20.07 -6.04 14.67
N PRO A 302 20.77 -5.11 13.99
CA PRO A 302 21.54 -4.05 14.64
C PRO A 302 20.66 -3.15 15.53
N ASP A 303 21.27 -2.48 16.51
CA ASP A 303 20.62 -1.53 17.43
C ASP A 303 20.08 -0.29 16.69
N ASP A 304 18.95 -0.46 16.01
CA ASP A 304 18.27 0.54 15.17
C ASP A 304 17.89 1.80 15.97
N ILE A 305 17.51 1.60 17.24
CA ILE A 305 17.18 2.64 18.20
C ILE A 305 18.36 3.59 18.43
N ARG A 306 19.59 3.06 18.54
CA ARG A 306 20.78 3.89 18.77
C ARG A 306 20.97 4.91 17.66
N TYR A 307 20.84 4.47 16.41
CA TYR A 307 20.99 5.33 15.24
C TYR A 307 19.81 6.30 15.09
N ALA A 308 18.58 5.84 15.35
CA ALA A 308 17.41 6.72 15.40
C ALA A 308 17.60 7.85 16.44
N ARG A 309 18.11 7.53 17.62
CA ARG A 309 18.40 8.51 18.69
C ARG A 309 19.51 9.50 18.29
N GLU A 310 20.53 9.04 17.57
CA GLU A 310 21.59 9.92 17.05
C GLU A 310 21.04 10.90 16.01
N LEU A 311 20.23 10.41 15.07
CA LEU A 311 19.55 11.23 14.07
C LEU A 311 18.61 12.23 14.72
N ALA A 312 17.80 11.80 15.69
CA ALA A 312 16.89 12.65 16.43
C ALA A 312 17.61 13.81 17.13
N ARG A 313 18.75 13.53 17.79
CA ARG A 313 19.58 14.57 18.43
C ARG A 313 20.19 15.52 17.41
N ARG A 314 20.70 14.99 16.30
CA ARG A 314 21.33 15.78 15.23
C ARG A 314 20.34 16.77 14.59
N PHE A 315 19.11 16.32 14.33
CA PHE A 315 18.07 17.14 13.72
C PHE A 315 17.14 17.83 14.73
N LYS A 316 17.40 17.66 16.04
CA LYS A 316 16.63 18.27 17.15
C LYS A 316 15.12 18.00 17.05
N THR A 317 14.75 16.76 16.78
CA THR A 317 13.36 16.31 16.67
C THR A 317 12.71 16.11 18.04
N ASP A 318 11.40 16.24 18.12
CA ASP A 318 10.61 15.73 19.25
C ASP A 318 10.49 14.21 19.09
N HIS A 319 11.37 13.46 19.75
CA HIS A 319 11.57 12.03 19.50
C HIS A 319 10.94 11.16 20.58
N GLN A 320 10.09 10.23 20.17
CA GLN A 320 9.49 9.23 21.02
C GLN A 320 9.94 7.82 20.66
N GLU A 321 10.43 7.10 21.67
CA GLU A 321 10.73 5.67 21.61
C GLU A 321 9.56 4.89 22.23
N ILE A 322 8.88 4.06 21.43
CA ILE A 322 7.80 3.19 21.88
C ILE A 322 8.38 1.82 22.18
N ILE A 323 8.38 1.43 23.46
CA ILE A 323 8.92 0.14 23.88
C ILE A 323 7.88 -0.97 23.68
N LEU A 324 8.25 -1.99 22.91
CA LEU A 324 7.42 -3.15 22.64
C LEU A 324 7.28 -4.02 23.90
N GLU A 325 6.05 -4.24 24.34
CA GLU A 325 5.73 -5.07 25.52
C GLU A 325 5.55 -6.55 25.16
N PRO A 326 5.80 -7.50 26.09
CA PRO A 326 5.81 -8.94 25.80
C PRO A 326 4.44 -9.54 25.40
N LYS A 327 3.34 -8.79 25.53
CA LYS A 327 1.98 -9.24 25.22
C LYS A 327 1.50 -8.88 23.80
N ILE A 328 2.43 -8.73 22.84
CA ILE A 328 2.13 -8.42 21.43
C ILE A 328 1.12 -9.37 20.80
N VAL A 329 1.11 -10.65 21.22
CA VAL A 329 0.18 -11.66 20.68
C VAL A 329 -1.27 -11.23 20.87
N ASP A 330 -1.58 -10.53 21.96
CA ASP A 330 -2.93 -10.05 22.27
C ASP A 330 -3.39 -8.96 21.29
N LEU A 331 -2.45 -8.29 20.60
CA LEU A 331 -2.75 -7.29 19.58
C LEU A 331 -3.05 -7.91 18.21
N LEU A 332 -2.65 -9.17 17.97
CA LEU A 332 -2.76 -9.79 16.64
C LEU A 332 -4.18 -9.76 16.07
N PRO A 333 -5.25 -10.13 16.81
CA PRO A 333 -6.61 -10.08 16.26
C PRO A 333 -7.00 -8.68 15.81
N ARG A 334 -6.58 -7.65 16.56
CA ARG A 334 -6.89 -6.25 16.25
C ARG A 334 -6.09 -5.75 15.05
N VAL A 335 -4.81 -6.09 14.96
CA VAL A 335 -3.95 -5.74 13.82
C VAL A 335 -4.48 -6.40 12.55
N ILE A 336 -4.80 -7.70 12.60
CA ILE A 336 -5.39 -8.44 11.46
C ILE A 336 -6.71 -7.80 11.03
N TRP A 337 -7.57 -7.42 11.97
CA TRP A 337 -8.81 -6.71 11.65
C TRP A 337 -8.55 -5.40 10.88
N HIS A 338 -7.53 -4.62 11.26
CA HIS A 338 -7.18 -3.39 10.53
C HIS A 338 -6.54 -3.64 9.16
N LEU A 339 -5.83 -4.76 8.97
CA LEU A 339 -5.18 -5.09 7.70
C LEU A 339 -6.16 -5.61 6.62
N ASP A 340 -7.31 -6.16 7.02
CA ASP A 340 -8.26 -6.94 6.20
C ASP A 340 -7.68 -8.23 5.59
N ASP A 341 -6.56 -8.13 4.86
CA ASP A 341 -5.74 -9.26 4.45
C ASP A 341 -4.53 -9.39 5.39
N PRO A 342 -4.22 -10.58 5.95
CA PRO A 342 -3.06 -10.75 6.80
C PRO A 342 -1.76 -10.56 5.99
N ILE A 343 -0.77 -9.96 6.65
CA ILE A 343 0.60 -9.87 6.15
C ILE A 343 1.49 -10.53 7.21
N ALA A 344 2.27 -11.53 6.81
CA ALA A 344 3.21 -12.22 7.70
C ALA A 344 4.54 -11.45 7.80
N ASP A 345 4.42 -10.18 8.18
CA ASP A 345 5.51 -9.27 8.51
C ASP A 345 5.27 -8.64 9.90
N PRO A 346 6.16 -8.87 10.89
CA PRO A 346 6.08 -8.23 12.20
C PRO A 346 5.99 -6.69 12.16
N ALA A 347 6.43 -6.06 11.07
CA ALA A 347 6.37 -4.61 10.88
C ALA A 347 4.93 -4.04 10.93
N ALA A 348 3.91 -4.87 10.69
CA ALA A 348 2.52 -4.43 10.81
C ALA A 348 2.15 -4.05 12.26
N ILE A 349 2.68 -4.81 13.24
CA ILE A 349 2.42 -4.59 14.66
C ILE A 349 3.14 -3.33 15.14
N THR A 350 4.41 -3.18 14.75
CA THR A 350 5.22 -2.01 15.10
C THR A 350 4.61 -0.74 14.52
N SER A 351 4.16 -0.79 13.27
CA SER A 351 3.46 0.32 12.61
C SER A 351 2.16 0.68 13.32
N TYR A 352 1.37 -0.31 13.74
CA TYR A 352 0.14 -0.09 14.50
C TYR A 352 0.41 0.68 15.81
N LEU A 353 1.43 0.27 16.56
CA LEU A 353 1.81 0.91 17.83
C LEU A 353 2.36 2.32 17.63
N ILE A 354 3.17 2.56 16.60
CA ILE A 354 3.63 3.92 16.25
C ILE A 354 2.44 4.81 15.90
N CYS A 355 1.53 4.36 15.05
CA CYS A 355 0.32 5.12 14.69
C CYS A 355 -0.54 5.44 15.91
N GLN A 356 -0.67 4.49 16.86
CA GLN A 356 -1.37 4.70 18.10
C GLN A 356 -0.72 5.80 18.96
N ALA A 357 0.61 5.76 19.13
CA ALA A 357 1.36 6.76 19.87
C ALA A 357 1.30 8.14 19.20
N ALA A 358 1.46 8.20 17.88
CA ALA A 358 1.33 9.43 17.10
C ALA A 358 -0.05 10.07 17.27
N ARG A 359 -1.12 9.26 17.25
CA ARG A 359 -2.48 9.76 17.46
C ARG A 359 -2.70 10.33 18.86
N GLN A 360 -2.10 9.72 19.90
CA GLN A 360 -2.12 10.22 21.28
C GLN A 360 -1.41 11.57 21.42
N GLN A 361 -0.53 11.91 20.49
CA GLN A 361 0.15 13.20 20.42
C GLN A 361 -0.40 14.13 19.32
N ASP A 362 -1.66 13.93 18.92
CA ASP A 362 -2.35 14.73 17.89
C ASP A 362 -1.62 14.84 16.54
N THR A 363 -0.80 13.84 16.22
CA THR A 363 -0.12 13.73 14.92
C THR A 363 -0.97 12.89 13.99
N LYS A 364 -1.58 13.52 12.99
CA LYS A 364 -2.49 12.88 12.02
C LYS A 364 -1.78 12.37 10.77
N VAL A 365 -0.63 12.96 10.42
CA VAL A 365 0.15 12.65 9.23
C VAL A 365 1.52 12.15 9.64
N LEU A 366 1.95 11.02 9.10
CA LEU A 366 3.27 10.46 9.30
C LEU A 366 3.92 10.16 7.94
N LEU A 367 5.14 10.64 7.74
CA LEU A 367 5.98 10.25 6.61
C LEU A 367 6.74 8.98 6.95
N SER A 368 6.88 8.09 5.97
CA SER A 368 7.56 6.79 6.10
C SER A 368 8.57 6.62 4.96
N GLY A 369 9.70 5.96 5.26
CA GLY A 369 10.72 5.59 4.28
C GLY A 369 10.41 4.31 3.49
N GLN A 370 9.21 3.73 3.64
CA GLN A 370 8.78 2.55 2.88
C GLN A 370 8.82 2.81 1.37
N GLY A 371 9.22 1.80 0.59
CA GLY A 371 9.46 1.91 -0.85
C GLY A 371 10.93 2.10 -1.23
N GLY A 372 11.80 2.46 -0.28
CA GLY A 372 13.23 2.66 -0.53
C GLY A 372 13.92 1.39 -1.02
N ASP A 373 13.72 0.28 -0.32
CA ASP A 373 14.30 -1.02 -0.69
C ASP A 373 13.81 -1.53 -2.05
N GLU A 374 12.54 -1.29 -2.41
CA GLU A 374 11.95 -1.67 -3.69
C GLU A 374 12.53 -0.86 -4.86
N VAL A 375 12.73 0.45 -4.66
CA VAL A 375 13.27 1.34 -5.70
C VAL A 375 14.78 1.18 -5.88
N PHE A 376 15.53 1.00 -4.77
CA PHE A 376 17.00 0.97 -4.78
C PHE A 376 17.60 -0.43 -4.63
N CYS A 377 16.76 -1.46 -4.73
CA CYS A 377 17.18 -2.86 -4.60
C CYS A 377 17.86 -3.18 -3.25
N GLY A 378 17.34 -2.69 -2.13
CA GLY A 378 17.96 -2.77 -0.81
C GLY A 378 17.86 -4.13 -0.09
N TYR A 379 16.91 -4.99 -0.49
CA TYR A 379 16.78 -6.31 0.15
C TYR A 379 17.96 -7.29 -0.11
N PRO A 380 18.28 -8.17 0.86
CA PRO A 380 19.31 -9.20 0.69
C PRO A 380 19.12 -10.14 -0.50
N TRP A 381 17.88 -10.36 -0.95
CA TRP A 381 17.61 -11.20 -2.11
C TRP A 381 17.94 -10.51 -3.43
N HIS A 382 17.91 -9.17 -3.51
CA HIS A 382 18.43 -8.45 -4.67
C HIS A 382 19.94 -8.68 -4.82
N LEU A 383 20.69 -8.64 -3.71
CA LEU A 383 22.10 -9.01 -3.70
C LEU A 383 22.30 -10.46 -4.14
N ALA A 384 21.45 -11.39 -3.69
CA ALA A 384 21.50 -12.78 -4.13
C ALA A 384 21.30 -12.92 -5.65
N ILE A 385 20.33 -12.20 -6.23
CA ILE A 385 20.14 -12.15 -7.69
C ILE A 385 21.36 -11.57 -8.38
N HIS A 386 21.91 -10.46 -7.88
CA HIS A 386 23.12 -9.86 -8.45
C HIS A 386 24.30 -10.84 -8.44
N LEU A 387 24.52 -11.53 -7.32
CA LEU A 387 25.58 -12.53 -7.16
C LEU A 387 25.36 -13.78 -8.04
N SER A 388 24.10 -14.16 -8.28
CA SER A 388 23.76 -15.33 -9.12
C SER A 388 24.24 -15.17 -10.57
N ARG A 389 24.35 -13.93 -11.08
CA ARG A 389 24.92 -13.66 -12.41
C ARG A 389 26.39 -14.09 -12.54
N TYR A 390 27.14 -14.07 -11.44
CA TYR A 390 28.51 -14.58 -11.40
C TYR A 390 28.53 -16.10 -11.21
N TYR A 391 27.58 -16.65 -10.45
CA TYR A 391 27.40 -18.11 -10.33
C TYR A 391 27.11 -18.76 -11.69
N ASP A 392 26.30 -18.13 -12.54
CA ASP A 392 25.97 -18.63 -13.89
C ASP A 392 27.20 -18.75 -14.80
N ARG A 393 28.25 -17.96 -14.55
CA ARG A 393 29.53 -18.01 -15.29
C ARG A 393 30.42 -19.18 -14.88
N LEU A 394 30.11 -19.86 -13.77
CA LEU A 394 30.91 -21.00 -13.30
C LEU A 394 30.66 -22.26 -14.15
N PRO A 395 31.72 -23.05 -14.45
CA PRO A 395 31.59 -24.37 -15.07
C PRO A 395 30.60 -25.27 -14.32
N LYS A 396 29.82 -26.08 -15.05
CA LYS A 396 28.79 -26.98 -14.48
C LYS A 396 29.34 -27.90 -13.38
N ALA A 397 30.56 -28.39 -13.51
CA ALA A 397 31.20 -29.26 -12.50
C ALA A 397 31.45 -28.56 -11.15
N ILE A 398 31.83 -27.28 -11.19
CA ILE A 398 32.03 -26.46 -9.98
C ILE A 398 30.68 -26.19 -9.33
N ARG A 399 29.65 -25.84 -10.11
CA ARG A 399 28.28 -25.65 -9.63
C ARG A 399 27.73 -26.89 -8.93
N ALA A 400 27.80 -28.06 -9.57
CA ALA A 400 27.35 -29.32 -8.99
C ALA A 400 28.11 -29.70 -7.69
N SER A 401 29.38 -29.30 -7.57
CA SER A 401 30.19 -29.55 -6.37
C SER A 401 29.78 -28.62 -5.22
N LEU A 402 29.55 -27.34 -5.52
CA LEU A 402 29.01 -26.36 -4.57
C LEU A 402 27.62 -26.77 -4.08
N GLU A 403 26.76 -27.25 -4.98
CA GLU A 403 25.41 -27.71 -4.63
C GLU A 403 25.43 -28.87 -3.63
N LYS A 404 26.27 -29.87 -3.87
CA LYS A 404 26.44 -31.00 -2.94
C LYS A 404 27.00 -30.57 -1.58
N LEU A 405 27.90 -29.57 -1.56
CA LEU A 405 28.48 -29.06 -0.32
C LEU A 405 27.45 -28.27 0.50
N LEU A 406 26.72 -27.35 -0.15
CA LEU A 406 25.74 -26.49 0.50
C LEU A 406 24.50 -27.26 0.97
N ASN A 407 24.12 -28.34 0.27
CA ASN A 407 23.02 -29.23 0.71
C ASN A 407 23.36 -30.06 1.96
N LYS A 408 24.64 -30.20 2.30
CA LYS A 408 25.08 -30.84 3.56
C LYS A 408 25.09 -29.89 4.76
N LEU A 409 24.89 -28.58 4.53
CA LEU A 409 24.78 -27.64 5.63
C LEU A 409 23.51 -27.94 6.44
N PRO A 410 23.61 -27.96 7.78
CA PRO A 410 22.48 -28.31 8.64
C PRO A 410 21.30 -27.36 8.39
N ALA A 411 20.12 -27.96 8.19
CA ALA A 411 18.87 -27.22 8.19
C ALA A 411 18.62 -26.69 9.61
N ALA A 412 18.83 -25.40 9.81
CA ALA A 412 18.42 -24.61 10.95
C ALA A 412 18.28 -25.35 12.30
N LYS A 413 19.38 -25.43 13.06
CA LYS A 413 19.34 -25.51 14.52
C LYS A 413 19.83 -24.15 15.04
N GLY A 414 19.05 -23.49 15.90
CA GLY A 414 19.25 -22.09 16.28
C GLY A 414 20.69 -21.71 16.65
N GLY A 415 21.04 -20.44 16.42
CA GLY A 415 22.40 -19.89 16.58
C GLY A 415 22.69 -18.72 15.60
N PRO A 416 23.80 -17.99 15.77
CA PRO A 416 24.10 -16.78 14.99
C PRO A 416 24.33 -17.03 13.49
N LEU A 417 24.78 -18.24 13.11
CA LEU A 417 25.03 -18.61 11.71
C LEU A 417 23.80 -19.21 10.99
N THR A 418 22.71 -19.43 11.71
CA THR A 418 21.49 -20.08 11.19
C THR A 418 20.88 -19.30 10.03
N ALA A 419 20.82 -17.97 10.16
CA ALA A 419 20.30 -17.09 9.12
C ALA A 419 21.16 -17.16 7.86
N THR A 420 22.49 -17.20 8.03
CA THR A 420 23.46 -17.32 6.94
C THR A 420 23.37 -18.67 6.24
N PHE A 421 23.33 -19.79 6.97
CA PHE A 421 23.16 -21.12 6.36
C PHE A 421 21.81 -21.27 5.66
N ARG A 422 20.73 -20.72 6.23
CA ARG A 422 19.42 -20.67 5.56
C ARG A 422 19.49 -19.88 4.25
N ARG A 423 20.14 -18.71 4.24
CA ARG A 423 20.33 -17.89 3.04
C ARG A 423 21.18 -18.60 1.99
N LEU A 424 22.27 -19.26 2.39
CA LEU A 424 23.14 -20.03 1.50
C LEU A 424 22.42 -21.23 0.88
N ARG A 425 21.62 -21.97 1.67
CA ARG A 425 20.81 -23.08 1.14
C ARG A 425 19.71 -22.58 0.21
N LYS A 426 19.07 -21.45 0.54
CA LYS A 426 18.08 -20.81 -0.34
C LYS A 426 18.72 -20.36 -1.66
N PHE A 427 19.91 -19.76 -1.60
CA PHE A 427 20.71 -19.43 -2.77
C PHE A 427 21.01 -20.68 -3.59
N ASN A 428 21.51 -21.74 -2.96
CA ASN A 428 21.82 -22.99 -3.65
C ASN A 428 20.62 -23.60 -4.38
N ASN A 429 19.46 -23.63 -3.73
CA ASN A 429 18.25 -24.23 -4.29
C ASN A 429 17.66 -23.44 -5.46
N SER A 430 18.00 -22.16 -5.62
CA SER A 430 17.39 -21.28 -6.62
C SER A 430 18.38 -20.75 -7.66
N ALA A 431 19.69 -20.76 -7.39
CA ALA A 431 20.69 -20.14 -8.24
C ALA A 431 20.90 -20.84 -9.60
N SER A 432 20.50 -22.09 -9.75
CA SER A 432 20.56 -22.82 -11.03
C SER A 432 19.28 -22.73 -11.87
N LEU A 433 18.22 -22.10 -11.34
CA LEU A 433 16.95 -21.89 -12.05
C LEU A 433 17.06 -20.70 -13.02
N GLU A 434 16.15 -20.68 -14.01
CA GLU A 434 15.91 -19.51 -14.87
C GLU A 434 15.51 -18.29 -14.02
N PHE A 435 15.66 -17.08 -14.57
CA PHE A 435 15.55 -15.83 -13.79
C PHE A 435 14.22 -15.73 -13.02
N GLU A 436 13.10 -16.06 -13.66
CA GLU A 436 11.75 -16.02 -13.10
C GLU A 436 11.61 -16.96 -11.91
N ASP A 437 11.99 -18.23 -12.09
CA ASP A 437 11.90 -19.26 -11.06
C ASP A 437 12.89 -19.02 -9.91
N ARG A 438 14.04 -18.43 -10.23
CA ARG A 438 15.04 -17.97 -9.26
C ARG A 438 14.48 -16.85 -8.39
N LEU A 439 13.80 -15.87 -8.98
CA LEU A 439 13.15 -14.77 -8.26
C LEU A 439 12.03 -15.29 -7.34
N ILE A 440 11.13 -16.13 -7.87
CA ILE A 440 10.08 -16.79 -7.06
C ILE A 440 10.71 -17.62 -5.95
N GLY A 441 11.81 -18.31 -6.25
CA GLY A 441 12.67 -19.02 -5.29
C GLY A 441 13.12 -18.13 -4.14
N PHE A 442 13.62 -16.93 -4.43
CA PHE A 442 14.06 -16.01 -3.40
C PHE A 442 12.92 -15.37 -2.59
N LEU A 443 11.73 -15.23 -3.16
CA LEU A 443 10.57 -14.63 -2.49
C LEU A 443 9.78 -15.64 -1.65
N SER A 444 9.76 -16.92 -2.03
CA SER A 444 8.92 -17.92 -1.37
C SER A 444 9.48 -18.35 -0.01
N TYR A 445 8.58 -18.57 0.95
CA TYR A 445 8.89 -18.97 2.32
C TYR A 445 8.53 -20.43 2.61
N ALA A 446 7.44 -20.94 2.03
CA ALA A 446 6.99 -22.32 2.12
C ALA A 446 7.07 -23.05 0.77
N TYR A 447 7.48 -24.32 0.79
CA TYR A 447 7.53 -25.21 -0.39
C TYR A 447 7.04 -26.61 -0.01
N GLY A 448 6.39 -27.30 -0.96
CA GLY A 448 6.13 -28.75 -0.92
C GLY A 448 5.55 -29.25 0.41
N GLU A 449 6.27 -30.17 1.07
CA GLU A 449 5.84 -30.85 2.30
C GLU A 449 5.53 -29.90 3.47
N ASN A 450 6.25 -28.78 3.61
CA ASN A 450 5.97 -27.80 4.67
C ASN A 450 4.64 -27.08 4.46
N LEU A 451 4.17 -26.94 3.21
CA LEU A 451 2.89 -26.31 2.91
C LEU A 451 1.72 -27.23 3.28
N HIS A 452 1.85 -28.54 3.03
CA HIS A 452 0.86 -29.54 3.43
C HIS A 452 0.65 -29.57 4.94
N GLY A 453 1.72 -29.50 5.72
CA GLY A 453 1.65 -29.48 7.19
C GLY A 453 1.01 -28.23 7.79
N LEU A 454 0.88 -27.14 7.01
CA LEU A 454 0.26 -25.89 7.45
C LEU A 454 -1.24 -25.79 7.13
N LEU A 455 -1.76 -26.68 6.28
CA LEU A 455 -3.17 -26.69 5.88
C LEU A 455 -3.93 -27.79 6.62
N GLY A 456 -5.10 -27.45 7.16
CA GLY A 456 -6.06 -28.46 7.63
C GLY A 456 -6.63 -29.27 6.46
N GLU A 457 -7.22 -30.44 6.76
CA GLU A 457 -7.77 -31.38 5.77
C GLU A 457 -8.69 -30.73 4.73
N ARG A 458 -9.50 -29.75 5.16
CA ARG A 458 -10.40 -28.96 4.30
C ARG A 458 -9.69 -28.29 3.11
N TYR A 459 -8.42 -27.91 3.27
CA TYR A 459 -7.65 -27.17 2.28
C TYR A 459 -6.49 -27.97 1.68
N ALA A 460 -6.15 -29.13 2.25
CA ALA A 460 -5.04 -29.98 1.80
C ALA A 460 -5.20 -30.47 0.35
N GLY A 461 -6.44 -30.78 -0.08
CA GLY A 461 -6.75 -31.21 -1.46
C GLY A 461 -6.60 -30.10 -2.52
N SER A 462 -6.32 -28.86 -2.11
CA SER A 462 -6.08 -27.73 -3.02
C SER A 462 -4.62 -27.67 -3.50
N ILE A 463 -3.70 -28.35 -2.82
CA ILE A 463 -2.27 -28.34 -3.14
C ILE A 463 -1.97 -29.25 -4.35
N SER A 464 -2.75 -30.31 -4.57
CA SER A 464 -2.55 -31.27 -5.67
C SER A 464 -2.81 -30.68 -7.06
N ALA A 465 -3.48 -29.53 -7.16
CA ALA A 465 -3.67 -28.80 -8.42
C ALA A 465 -2.45 -27.94 -8.82
N GLY A 466 -1.49 -27.76 -7.89
CA GLY A 466 -0.43 -26.78 -8.04
C GLY A 466 -0.96 -25.34 -7.92
N LEU A 467 -0.11 -24.43 -7.43
CA LEU A 467 -0.35 -23.01 -7.70
C LEU A 467 -0.15 -22.81 -9.21
N PRO A 468 -0.97 -22.00 -9.90
CA PRO A 468 -0.62 -21.62 -11.26
C PRO A 468 0.73 -20.87 -11.18
N GLU A 469 1.80 -21.49 -11.66
CA GLU A 469 3.11 -20.82 -11.79
C GLU A 469 2.99 -19.59 -12.69
N ARG A 470 2.05 -19.64 -13.65
CA ARG A 470 1.77 -18.58 -14.62
C ARG A 470 1.16 -17.32 -14.01
N THR A 471 0.24 -17.41 -13.04
CA THR A 471 -0.44 -16.22 -12.49
C THR A 471 0.49 -15.34 -11.67
N HIS A 472 1.56 -15.89 -11.10
CA HIS A 472 2.48 -15.14 -10.24
C HIS A 472 3.56 -14.42 -11.05
N TRP A 473 4.03 -15.01 -12.15
CA TRP A 473 4.84 -14.27 -13.11
C TRP A 473 4.02 -13.21 -13.85
N GLU A 474 2.75 -13.51 -14.18
CA GLU A 474 1.78 -12.53 -14.67
C GLU A 474 1.42 -11.45 -13.63
N PHE A 475 1.68 -11.67 -12.34
CA PHE A 475 1.54 -10.68 -11.27
C PHE A 475 2.80 -9.83 -11.07
N LEU A 476 3.98 -10.43 -11.29
CA LEU A 476 5.27 -9.72 -11.25
C LEU A 476 5.54 -8.91 -12.54
N LYS A 477 4.84 -9.24 -13.64
CA LYS A 477 4.75 -8.46 -14.88
C LYS A 477 3.60 -7.46 -14.80
#